data_AF-A0AAW7YGT1-F1
#
_entry.id   AF-A0AAW7YGT1-F1
#
_cell.length_a   1.000
_cell.length_b   1.000
_cell.length_c   1.000
_cell.angle_alpha   90.00
_cell.angle_beta   90.00
_cell.angle_gamma   90.00
#
_symmetry.space_group_name_H-M   'P 1'
#
loop_
_entity.id
_entity.type
_entity.pdbx_description
1 polymer ?
#
loop_
_entity_poly.entity_id
_entity_poly.type
_entity_poly.pdbx_seq_one_letter_code
_entity_poly.pdbx_strand_id
1 'polypeptide(L)'
;MALKKTTSSQVLVLDIWQDIVEHFITYILLLLVVVSAFSVVYYTHMNRHKTSELEQLYTQRDELDIEWRNLLLEQNSLAEHSAIESRANKMLNMKRADADSEIIVTLK
;
A
#
# COMPACT_ATOMS: atom_id res chain seq x y z
N MET A 1 -28.29 -77.30 -22.91
CA MET A 1 -27.21 -77.17 -21.91
C MET A 1 -26.91 -75.68 -21.79
N ALA A 2 -27.47 -75.05 -20.78
CA ALA A 2 -27.46 -73.60 -20.58
C ALA A 2 -26.24 -73.17 -19.75
N LEU A 3 -25.93 -71.86 -19.82
CA LEU A 3 -25.04 -71.05 -18.97
C LEU A 3 -23.67 -70.68 -19.58
N LYS A 4 -23.67 -69.65 -20.44
CA LYS A 4 -22.52 -68.75 -20.62
C LYS A 4 -23.02 -67.29 -20.63
N LYS A 5 -23.27 -66.72 -19.45
CA LYS A 5 -23.69 -65.31 -19.30
C LYS A 5 -23.20 -64.71 -17.98
N THR A 6 -21.90 -64.76 -17.71
CA THR A 6 -21.32 -64.12 -16.51
C THR A 6 -20.08 -63.27 -16.79
N THR A 7 -19.47 -63.35 -17.97
CA THR A 7 -18.13 -62.79 -18.21
C THR A 7 -18.12 -61.32 -18.65
N SER A 8 -19.26 -60.72 -19.06
CA SER A 8 -19.27 -59.36 -19.64
C SER A 8 -19.18 -58.23 -18.61
N SER A 9 -19.84 -58.35 -17.44
CA SER A 9 -19.78 -57.30 -16.42
C SER A 9 -18.43 -57.24 -15.71
N GLN A 10 -17.72 -58.36 -15.62
CA GLN A 10 -16.40 -58.41 -14.98
C GLN A 10 -15.30 -57.89 -15.90
N VAL A 11 -15.36 -58.16 -17.21
CA VAL A 11 -14.40 -57.59 -18.18
C VAL A 11 -14.59 -56.09 -18.38
N LEU A 12 -15.82 -55.58 -18.37
CA LEU A 12 -16.06 -54.13 -18.47
C LEU A 12 -15.42 -53.34 -17.31
N VAL A 13 -15.51 -53.87 -16.08
CA VAL A 13 -14.91 -53.21 -14.92
C VAL A 13 -13.38 -53.28 -14.97
N LEU A 14 -12.82 -54.37 -15.50
CA LEU A 14 -11.38 -54.50 -15.69
C LEU A 14 -10.85 -53.58 -16.80
N ASP A 15 -11.58 -53.44 -17.90
CA ASP A 15 -11.24 -52.53 -19.01
C ASP A 15 -11.27 -51.07 -18.53
N ILE A 16 -12.32 -50.68 -17.79
CA ILE A 16 -12.43 -49.35 -17.17
C ILE A 16 -11.26 -49.09 -16.21
N TRP A 17 -10.88 -50.07 -15.40
CA TRP A 17 -9.74 -49.93 -14.48
C TRP A 17 -8.42 -49.73 -15.23
N GLN A 18 -8.23 -50.47 -16.32
CA GLN A 18 -7.04 -50.36 -17.15
C GLN A 18 -6.97 -49.02 -17.89
N ASP A 19 -8.08 -48.54 -18.44
CA ASP A 19 -8.19 -47.24 -19.12
C ASP A 19 -7.90 -46.07 -18.17
N ILE A 20 -8.36 -46.15 -16.90
CA ILE A 20 -8.10 -45.13 -15.88
C ILE A 20 -6.61 -45.05 -15.54
N VAL A 21 -5.93 -46.19 -15.43
CA VAL A 21 -4.49 -46.24 -15.18
C VAL A 21 -3.70 -45.72 -16.38
N GLU A 22 -4.12 -46.05 -17.60
CA GLU A 22 -3.47 -45.59 -18.83
C GLU A 22 -3.56 -44.06 -19.00
N HIS A 23 -4.71 -43.47 -18.65
CA HIS A 23 -4.95 -42.02 -18.81
C HIS A 23 -4.78 -41.22 -17.51
N PHE A 24 -4.15 -41.79 -16.49
CA PHE A 24 -3.96 -41.17 -15.17
C PHE A 24 -3.30 -39.78 -15.24
N ILE A 25 -2.34 -39.60 -16.15
CA ILE A 25 -1.63 -38.33 -16.35
C ILE A 25 -2.59 -37.23 -16.81
N THR A 26 -3.52 -37.54 -17.71
CA THR A 26 -4.52 -36.58 -18.20
C THR A 26 -5.44 -36.12 -17.08
N TYR A 27 -5.88 -37.04 -16.21
CA TYR A 27 -6.70 -36.70 -15.04
C TYR A 27 -5.93 -35.84 -14.03
N ILE A 28 -4.66 -36.12 -13.78
CA ILE A 28 -3.80 -35.27 -12.94
C ILE A 28 -3.67 -33.87 -13.53
N LEU A 29 -3.39 -33.76 -14.82
CA LEU A 29 -3.25 -32.46 -15.49
C LEU A 29 -4.54 -31.65 -15.41
N LEU A 30 -5.70 -32.30 -15.61
CA LEU A 30 -7.00 -31.66 -15.46
C LEU A 30 -7.19 -31.13 -14.03
N LEU A 31 -6.89 -31.95 -13.02
CA LEU A 31 -6.98 -31.55 -11.62
C LEU A 31 -6.03 -30.39 -11.30
N LEU A 32 -4.80 -30.43 -11.82
CA LEU A 32 -3.80 -29.36 -11.64
C LEU A 32 -4.29 -28.04 -12.25
N VAL A 33 -4.90 -28.07 -13.44
CA VAL A 33 -5.50 -26.88 -14.07
C VAL A 33 -6.63 -26.32 -13.21
N VAL A 34 -7.51 -27.17 -12.67
CA VAL A 34 -8.61 -26.74 -11.79
C VAL A 34 -8.06 -26.11 -10.50
N VAL A 35 -7.09 -26.74 -9.86
CA VAL A 35 -6.42 -26.20 -8.66
C VAL A 35 -5.73 -24.87 -8.97
N SER A 36 -5.08 -24.76 -10.12
CA SER A 36 -4.46 -23.51 -10.58
C SER A 36 -5.49 -22.39 -10.74
N ALA A 37 -6.63 -22.67 -11.37
CA ALA A 37 -7.72 -21.71 -11.53
C ALA A 37 -8.26 -21.21 -10.17
N PHE A 38 -8.51 -22.12 -9.23
CA PHE A 38 -8.92 -21.75 -7.86
C PHE A 38 -7.84 -20.97 -7.11
N SER A 39 -6.58 -21.36 -7.28
CA SER A 39 -5.43 -20.68 -6.67
C SER A 39 -5.35 -19.22 -7.14
N VAL A 40 -5.48 -18.97 -8.44
CA VAL A 40 -5.51 -17.60 -8.99
C VAL A 40 -6.65 -16.78 -8.38
N VAL A 41 -7.87 -17.32 -8.32
CA VAL A 41 -9.02 -16.63 -7.70
C VAL A 41 -8.77 -16.34 -6.22
N TYR A 42 -8.19 -17.30 -5.50
CA TYR A 42 -7.83 -17.14 -4.08
C TYR A 42 -6.77 -16.04 -3.89
N TYR A 43 -5.73 -16.02 -4.72
CA TYR A 43 -4.72 -14.95 -4.72
C TYR A 43 -5.34 -13.59 -5.04
N THR A 44 -6.26 -13.50 -6.00
CA THR A 44 -6.97 -12.24 -6.32
C THR A 44 -7.77 -11.74 -5.12
N HIS A 45 -8.47 -12.63 -4.40
CA HIS A 45 -9.19 -12.26 -3.18
C HIS A 45 -8.26 -11.82 -2.05
N MET A 46 -7.13 -12.51 -1.87
CA MET A 46 -6.15 -12.20 -0.82
C MET A 46 -5.42 -10.88 -1.09
N ASN A 47 -5.13 -10.56 -2.37
CA ASN A 47 -4.52 -9.30 -2.76
C ASN A 47 -5.38 -8.10 -2.35
N ARG A 48 -6.72 -8.24 -2.42
CA ARG A 48 -7.63 -7.14 -2.02
C ARG A 48 -7.53 -6.79 -0.53
N HIS A 49 -7.14 -7.73 0.33
CA HIS A 49 -6.93 -7.46 1.76
C HIS A 49 -5.53 -6.93 2.07
N LYS A 50 -4.48 -7.43 1.41
CA LYS A 50 -3.10 -6.96 1.66
C LYS A 50 -2.81 -5.57 1.11
N THR A 51 -3.52 -5.15 0.07
CA THR A 51 -3.42 -3.78 -0.45
C THR A 51 -4.07 -2.76 0.50
N SER A 52 -5.16 -3.13 1.19
CA SER A 52 -5.88 -2.20 2.08
C SER A 52 -5.06 -1.76 3.29
N GLU A 53 -4.23 -2.64 3.85
CA GLU A 53 -3.39 -2.30 5.03
C GLU A 53 -2.22 -1.39 4.63
N LEU A 54 -1.61 -1.65 3.46
CA LEU A 54 -0.59 -0.77 2.90
C LEU A 54 -1.15 0.61 2.57
N GLU A 55 -2.32 0.69 1.94
CA GLU A 55 -2.99 1.96 1.63
C GLU A 55 -3.33 2.78 2.90
N GLN A 56 -3.72 2.12 3.99
CA GLN A 56 -3.99 2.79 5.27
C GLN A 56 -2.73 3.38 5.92
N LEU A 57 -1.60 2.67 5.86
CA LEU A 57 -0.33 3.18 6.38
C LEU A 57 0.20 4.36 5.54
N TYR A 58 0.05 4.30 4.20
CA TYR A 58 0.39 5.44 3.34
C TYR A 58 -0.49 6.66 3.62
N THR A 59 -1.79 6.46 3.82
CA THR A 59 -2.74 7.55 4.14
C THR A 59 -2.37 8.27 5.43
N GLN A 60 -2.05 7.52 6.50
CA GLN A 60 -1.64 8.11 7.78
C GLN A 60 -0.33 8.92 7.67
N ARG A 61 0.62 8.44 6.86
CA ARG A 61 1.87 9.15 6.63
C ARG A 61 1.63 10.47 5.89
N ASP A 62 0.77 10.46 4.87
CA ASP A 62 0.46 11.66 4.10
C ASP A 62 -0.27 12.71 4.95
N GLU A 63 -1.15 12.29 5.88
CA GLU A 63 -1.81 13.20 6.82
C GLU A 63 -0.79 13.88 7.76
N LEU A 64 0.15 13.13 8.32
CA LEU A 64 1.22 13.67 9.17
C LEU A 64 2.14 14.62 8.39
N ASP A 65 2.45 14.33 7.13
CA ASP A 65 3.26 15.21 6.27
C ASP A 65 2.54 16.53 5.98
N ILE A 66 1.22 16.51 5.82
CA ILE A 66 0.40 17.74 5.66
C ILE A 66 0.47 18.58 6.94
N GLU A 67 0.25 17.96 8.10
CA GLU A 67 0.29 18.65 9.39
C GLU A 67 1.68 19.25 9.65
N TRP A 68 2.74 18.48 9.40
CA TRP A 68 4.12 18.95 9.53
C TRP A 68 4.40 20.18 8.64
N ARG A 69 3.95 20.14 7.38
CA ARG A 69 4.11 21.26 6.44
C ARG A 69 3.34 22.50 6.92
N ASN A 70 2.14 22.32 7.46
CA ASN A 70 1.36 23.43 8.01
C ASN A 70 2.04 24.06 9.23
N LEU A 71 2.52 23.24 10.16
CA LEU A 71 3.27 23.71 11.34
C LEU A 71 4.57 24.42 10.95
N LEU A 72 5.26 23.94 9.91
CA LEU A 72 6.46 24.58 9.41
C LEU A 72 6.14 25.96 8.81
N LEU A 73 5.05 26.09 8.06
CA LEU A 73 4.58 27.37 7.53
C LEU A 73 4.21 28.34 8.64
N GLU A 74 3.52 27.86 9.67
CA GLU A 74 3.19 28.66 10.86
C GLU A 74 4.45 29.16 11.57
N GLN A 75 5.44 28.29 11.79
CA GLN A 75 6.72 28.67 12.39
C GLN A 75 7.49 29.67 11.54
N ASN A 76 7.58 29.48 10.22
CA ASN A 76 8.24 30.44 9.34
C ASN A 76 7.53 31.80 9.37
N SER A 77 6.19 31.82 9.35
CA SER A 77 5.41 33.05 9.49
C SER A 77 5.63 33.76 10.84
N LEU A 78 5.89 33.01 11.91
CA LEU A 78 6.21 33.56 13.23
C LEU A 78 7.67 34.01 13.35
N ALA A 79 8.60 33.37 12.61
CA ALA A 79 10.04 33.59 12.70
C ALA A 79 10.56 34.73 11.82
N GLU A 80 9.94 35.02 10.68
CA GLU A 80 10.62 35.81 9.63
C GLU A 80 10.63 37.34 9.85
N HIS A 81 9.74 37.92 10.69
CA HIS A 81 9.82 39.37 10.96
C HIS A 81 9.16 39.85 12.26
N SER A 82 7.96 39.36 12.60
CA SER A 82 7.15 40.03 13.63
C SER A 82 7.63 39.80 15.07
N ALA A 83 8.19 38.63 15.39
CA ALA A 83 8.57 38.28 16.77
C ALA A 83 9.85 38.98 17.23
N ILE A 84 10.85 39.10 16.35
CA ILE A 84 12.12 39.77 16.64
C ILE A 84 11.89 41.29 16.71
N GLU A 85 11.15 41.85 15.75
CA GLU A 85 10.86 43.29 15.69
C GLU A 85 9.94 43.75 16.84
N SER A 86 8.93 42.95 17.21
CA SER A 86 8.06 43.23 18.37
C SER A 86 8.80 43.11 19.70
N ARG A 87 9.65 42.08 19.88
CA ARG A 87 10.49 41.96 21.09
C ARG A 87 11.53 43.07 21.18
N ALA A 88 12.16 43.44 20.08
CA ALA A 88 13.11 44.55 20.04
C ALA A 88 12.40 45.87 20.39
N ASN A 89 11.26 46.19 19.78
CA ASN A 89 10.49 47.40 20.11
C ASN A 89 10.01 47.43 21.56
N LYS A 90 9.52 46.31 22.11
CA LYS A 90 9.02 46.25 23.49
C LYS A 90 10.12 46.25 24.55
N MET A 91 11.24 45.55 24.34
CA MET A 91 12.31 45.45 25.34
C MET A 91 13.28 46.63 25.27
N LEU A 92 13.45 47.27 24.11
CA LEU A 92 14.41 48.37 23.92
C LEU A 92 13.75 49.74 23.80
N ASN A 93 12.42 49.85 23.92
CA ASN A 93 11.67 51.11 23.81
C ASN A 93 12.07 51.95 22.59
N MET A 94 12.35 51.27 21.47
CA MET A 94 12.86 51.90 20.25
C MET A 94 11.78 52.83 19.67
N LYS A 95 12.05 54.13 19.74
CA LYS A 95 11.33 55.16 18.98
C LYS A 95 12.06 55.36 17.66
N ARG A 96 11.32 55.50 16.56
CA ARG A 96 11.89 55.89 15.26
C ARG A 96 12.65 57.21 15.47
N ALA A 97 13.96 57.20 15.20
CA ALA A 97 14.81 58.37 15.34
C ALA A 97 14.26 59.49 14.44
N ASP A 98 13.99 60.65 15.04
CA ASP A 98 13.59 61.85 14.31
C ASP A 98 14.79 62.39 13.53
N ALA A 99 14.55 63.14 12.46
CA ALA A 99 15.54 63.52 11.43
C ALA A 99 16.79 64.24 11.99
N ASP A 100 16.75 64.70 13.23
CA ASP A 100 17.85 65.36 13.94
C ASP A 100 18.85 64.39 14.61
N SER A 101 18.57 63.07 14.60
CA SER A 101 19.34 62.06 15.34
C SER A 101 19.92 60.94 14.46
N GLU A 102 20.07 61.18 13.16
CA GLU A 102 20.64 60.23 12.21
C GLU A 102 22.16 60.44 12.07
N ILE A 103 22.96 59.52 12.63
CA ILE A 103 24.42 59.49 12.40
C ILE A 103 24.71 58.44 11.34
N ILE A 104 24.97 58.89 10.12
CA ILE A 104 25.33 58.03 8.99
C ILE A 104 26.81 57.62 9.12
N VAL A 105 27.06 56.37 9.50
CA VAL A 105 28.43 55.82 9.51
C VAL A 105 28.74 55.29 8.11
N THR A 106 29.54 56.05 7.36
CA THR A 106 30.11 55.60 6.09
C THR A 106 31.27 54.66 6.38
N LEU A 107 31.15 53.40 5.99
CA LEU A 107 32.23 52.43 6.08
C LEU A 107 33.20 52.65 4.91
N LYS A 108 34.49 52.81 5.22
CA LYS A 108 35.59 53.01 4.27
C LYS A 108 36.02 51.71 3.61
#